data_AF-A0A4R7CDP4-F1
#
_entry.id   AF-A0A4R7CDP4-F1
#
_cell.length_a   1.000
_cell.length_b   1.000
_cell.length_c   1.000
_cell.angle_alpha   90.00
_cell.angle_beta   90.00
_cell.angle_gamma   90.00
#
_symmetry.space_group_name_H-M   'P 1'
#
loop_
_entity.id
_entity.type
_entity.pdbx_description
1 polymer ?
#
loop_
_entity_poly.entity_id
_entity_poly.type
_entity_poly.pdbx_seq_one_letter_code
_entity_poly.pdbx_strand_id
1 'polypeptide(L)' 'MPLVARRKVAETWRDAVGRRAGLRAPSCLARFDALLGAGLDEGEAAYRVLAEEDLLWVVDEPGSAAPAAGASDEVPAV' A
#
# COMPACT_ATOMS: atom_id res chain seq x y z
N MET A 1 13.95 2.38 -0.81
CA MET A 1 13.21 1.27 -1.42
C MET A 1 11.93 1.85 -2.02
N PRO A 2 11.65 1.65 -3.32
CA PRO A 2 10.43 2.18 -3.93
C PRO A 2 9.17 1.48 -3.38
N LEU A 3 8.19 2.28 -2.97
CA LEU A 3 6.86 1.82 -2.57
C LEU A 3 5.92 1.91 -3.76
N VAL A 4 5.20 0.82 -4.05
CA VAL A 4 4.29 0.76 -5.21
C VAL A 4 2.95 0.15 -4.83
N ALA A 5 1.90 0.56 -5.54
CA ALA A 5 0.64 -0.17 -5.59
C ALA A 5 0.71 -1.20 -6.72
N ARG A 6 0.29 -2.44 -6.46
CA ARG A 6 0.29 -3.52 -7.45
C ARG A 6 -1.03 -4.26 -7.49
N ARG A 7 -1.40 -4.69 -8.68
CA ARG A 7 -2.54 -5.57 -8.95
C ARG A 7 -2.11 -6.73 -9.86
N LYS A 8 -2.78 -7.86 -9.73
CA LYS A 8 -2.74 -8.93 -10.73
C LYS A 8 -3.41 -8.45 -12.03
N VAL A 9 -2.94 -8.94 -13.17
CA VAL A 9 -3.47 -8.56 -14.49
C VAL A 9 -4.97 -8.84 -14.62
N ALA A 10 -5.46 -9.88 -13.96
CA ALA A 10 -6.86 -10.28 -13.96
C ALA A 10 -7.71 -9.67 -12.83
N GLU A 11 -7.14 -8.87 -11.92
CA GLU A 11 -7.88 -8.25 -10.81
C GLU A 11 -8.07 -6.74 -11.03
N THR A 12 -9.16 -6.17 -10.54
CA THR A 12 -9.37 -4.71 -10.60
C THR A 12 -8.52 -4.01 -9.55
N TRP A 13 -8.30 -2.70 -9.71
CA TRP A 13 -7.64 -1.90 -8.67
C TRP A 13 -8.43 -1.91 -7.36
N ARG A 14 -9.76 -1.91 -7.45
CA ARG A 14 -10.65 -2.07 -6.30
C ARG A 14 -10.39 -3.39 -5.55
N ASP A 15 -10.27 -4.50 -6.27
CA ASP A 15 -9.98 -5.82 -5.66
C ASP A 15 -8.60 -5.84 -5.01
N ALA A 16 -7.60 -5.25 -5.67
CA ALA A 16 -6.25 -5.16 -5.15
C ALA A 16 -6.20 -4.35 -3.83
N VAL A 17 -6.88 -3.20 -3.78
CA VAL A 17 -7.01 -2.37 -2.57
C VAL A 17 -7.76 -3.12 -1.49
N GLY A 18 -8.91 -3.72 -1.81
CA GLY A 18 -9.72 -4.46 -0.85
C GLY A 18 -8.97 -5.64 -0.23
N ARG A 19 -8.30 -6.46 -1.06
CA ARG A 19 -7.47 -7.56 -0.57
C ARG A 19 -6.34 -7.06 0.31
N ARG A 20 -5.69 -5.96 -0.05
CA ARG A 20 -4.53 -5.44 0.67
C ARG A 20 -4.91 -4.79 1.99
N ALA A 21 -6.05 -4.09 2.04
CA ALA A 21 -6.57 -3.43 3.23
C ALA A 21 -7.16 -4.42 4.25
N GLY A 22 -7.57 -5.62 3.82
CA GLY A 22 -8.08 -6.65 4.74
C GLY A 22 -9.27 -6.14 5.55
N LEU A 23 -9.15 -6.10 6.89
CA LEU A 23 -10.20 -5.61 7.77
C LEU A 23 -10.55 -4.12 7.54
N ARG A 24 -9.62 -3.34 7.00
CA ARG A 24 -9.81 -1.92 6.66
C ARG A 24 -10.39 -1.71 5.26
N ALA A 25 -10.71 -2.79 4.53
CA ALA A 25 -11.23 -2.71 3.17
C ALA A 25 -12.43 -1.75 3.04
N PRO A 26 -13.44 -1.74 3.92
CA PRO A 26 -14.59 -0.83 3.77
C PRO A 26 -14.19 0.64 3.74
N SER A 27 -13.31 1.07 4.66
CA SER A 27 -12.84 2.46 4.72
C SER A 27 -11.92 2.82 3.55
N CYS A 28 -11.02 1.91 3.16
CA CYS A 28 -10.12 2.11 2.03
C CYS A 28 -10.87 2.19 0.70
N LEU A 29 -11.86 1.31 0.50
CA LEU A 29 -12.70 1.32 -0.70
C LEU A 29 -13.56 2.57 -0.80
N ALA A 30 -14.10 3.07 0.31
CA ALA A 30 -14.85 4.33 0.31
C ALA A 30 -13.98 5.52 -0.09
N ARG A 31 -12.73 5.60 0.39
CA ARG A 31 -11.78 6.64 -0.04
C ARG A 31 -11.37 6.47 -1.50
N PHE A 32 -11.14 5.23 -1.94
CA PHE A 32 -10.85 4.93 -3.33
C PHE A 32 -11.97 5.44 -4.26
N ASP A 33 -13.23 5.16 -3.93
CA ASP A 33 -14.39 5.65 -4.69
C ASP A 33 -14.49 7.18 -4.69
N ALA A 34 -14.17 7.83 -3.57
CA ALA A 34 -14.15 9.29 -3.49
C ALA A 34 -13.08 9.91 -4.40
N LEU A 35 -11.89 9.29 -4.50
CA LEU A 35 -10.81 9.73 -5.39
C LEU A 35 -11.18 9.52 -6.87
N LEU A 36 -11.82 8.40 -7.21
CA LEU A 36 -12.37 8.18 -8.55
C LEU A 36 -13.43 9.22 -8.90
N GLY A 37 -14.32 9.53 -7.97
CA GLY A 37 -15.34 10.58 -8.13
C GLY A 37 -14.75 11.98 -8.31
N ALA A 38 -13.54 12.22 -7.78
CA ALA A 38 -12.78 13.45 -7.99
C ALA A 38 -12.01 13.48 -9.33
N GLY A 39 -12.08 12.41 -10.12
CA GLY A 39 -11.44 12.32 -11.44
C GLY A 39 -10.01 11.80 -11.42
N LEU A 40 -9.54 11.20 -10.32
CA LEU A 40 -8.24 10.52 -10.31
C LEU A 40 -8.30 9.20 -11.09
N ASP A 41 -7.17 8.83 -11.69
CA ASP A 41 -6.97 7.51 -12.28
C ASP A 41 -7.00 6.41 -11.20
N GLU A 42 -7.45 5.21 -11.58
CA GLU A 42 -7.56 4.08 -10.67
C GLU A 42 -6.23 3.67 -10.03
N GLY A 43 -5.13 3.70 -10.79
CA GLY A 43 -3.81 3.37 -10.27
C GLY A 43 -3.32 4.37 -9.24
N GLU A 44 -3.55 5.67 -9.48
CA GLU A 44 -3.16 6.71 -8.55
C GLU A 44 -4.07 6.74 -7.31
N ALA A 45 -5.37 6.55 -7.47
CA ALA A 45 -6.31 6.42 -6.36
C ALA A 45 -5.94 5.23 -5.45
N ALA A 46 -5.60 4.08 -6.04
CA ALA A 46 -5.14 2.90 -5.30
C ALA A 46 -3.81 3.16 -4.57
N TYR A 47 -2.87 3.84 -5.21
CA TYR A 47 -1.62 4.23 -4.58
C TYR A 47 -1.83 5.12 -3.35
N ARG A 48 -2.60 6.20 -3.49
CA ARG A 48 -2.84 7.15 -2.38
C ARG A 48 -3.52 6.48 -1.19
N VAL A 49 -4.55 5.69 -1.43
CA VAL A 49 -5.26 4.97 -0.36
C VAL A 49 -4.35 3.99 0.37
N LEU A 50 -3.52 3.24 -0.37
CA LEU A 50 -2.58 2.29 0.25
C LEU A 50 -1.40 2.99 0.91
N ALA A 51 -0.99 4.16 0.41
CA ALA A 51 0.08 4.97 1.00
C ALA A 51 -0.32 5.51 2.38
N GLU A 52 -1.52 6.08 2.49
CA GLU A 52 -2.04 6.64 3.75
C GLU A 52 -2.20 5.60 4.86
N GLU A 53 -2.34 4.33 4.50
CA GLU A 53 -2.53 3.22 5.43
C GLU A 53 -1.25 2.39 5.64
N ASP A 54 -0.11 2.82 5.08
CA ASP A 54 1.17 2.09 5.09
C ASP A 54 1.08 0.66 4.51
N LEU A 55 0.20 0.49 3.52
CA LEU A 55 -0.11 -0.78 2.88
C LEU A 55 0.54 -0.97 1.51
N LEU A 56 1.39 -0.04 1.08
CA LEU A 56 2.12 -0.19 -0.18
C LEU A 56 3.05 -1.42 -0.13
N TRP A 57 3.46 -1.85 -1.31
CA TRP A 57 4.43 -2.92 -1.45
C TRP A 57 5.81 -2.35 -1.65
N VAL A 58 6.76 -2.89 -0.89
CA VAL A 58 8.18 -2.64 -1.07
C VAL A 58 8.64 -3.51 -2.24
N VAL A 59 9.30 -2.89 -3.22
CA VAL A 59 10.00 -3.61 -4.28
C VAL A 59 11.49 -3.51 -4.00
N ASP A 60 12.14 -4.67 -3.87
CA ASP A 60 13.60 -4.76 -3.85
C ASP A 60 14.12 -4.50 -5.26
N GLU A 61 14.89 -3.43 -5.42
CA GLU A 61 15.67 -3.22 -6.64
C GLU A 61 16.89 -4.15 -6.61
N PRO A 62 17.30 -4.74 -7.75
CA PRO A 62 18.55 -5.51 -7.80
C PRO A 62 19.73 -4.57 -7.50
N GLY A 63 20.22 -4.63 -6.26
CA GLY A 63 21.28 -3.77 -5.73
C GLY A 63 20.90 -2.97 -4.48
N SER A 64 19.63 -2.95 -4.08
CA SER A 64 19.21 -2.38 -2.79
C SER A 64 19.39 -3.44 -1.71
N ALA A 65 20.43 -3.31 -0.88
CA ALA A 65 20.57 -4.10 0.32
C ALA A 65 19.32 -3.88 1.20
N ALA A 66 18.47 -4.89 1.32
CA ALA A 66 17.31 -4.83 2.19
C ALA A 66 17.75 -4.49 3.61
N PRO A 67 17.12 -3.53 4.32
CA PRO A 67 17.31 -3.45 5.76
C PRO A 67 16.78 -4.75 6.36
N ALA A 68 17.67 -5.48 7.03
CA ALA A 68 17.32 -6.70 7.74
C ALA A 68 16.11 -6.43 8.64
N ALA A 69 15.07 -7.24 8.50
CA ALA A 69 13.94 -7.24 9.40
C ALA A 69 14.45 -7.54 10.82
N GLY A 70 14.55 -6.52 11.66
CA GLY A 70 15.07 -6.69 13.01
C GLY A 70 15.58 -5.39 13.64
N ALA A 71 14.66 -4.47 13.94
CA ALA A 71 14.89 -3.47 14.97
C ALA A 71 13.56 -3.20 15.67
N SER A 72 13.09 -4.19 16.43
CA SER A 72 12.36 -3.86 17.64
C SER A 72 13.35 -3.05 18.48
N ASP A 73 13.02 -1.79 18.68
CA ASP A 73 13.69 -0.85 19.55
C ASP A 73 13.69 -1.42 20.98
N GLU A 74 14.75 -2.16 21.33
CA GLU A 74 15.06 -2.48 22.71
C GLU A 74 15.74 -1.24 23.28
N VAL A 75 14.98 -0.47 24.06
CA VAL A 75 15.48 0.68 24.82
C VAL A 75 16.35 0.16 25.98
N PRO A 76 17.66 0.43 26.04
CA PRO A 76 18.40 0.20 27.27
C PRO A 76 18.16 1.37 28.22
N ALA A 77 17.44 1.10 29.30
CA ALA A 77 17.43 1.96 30.48
C ALA A 77 18.54 1.51 31.43
N VAL A 78 19.60 2.32 31.57
CA VAL A 78 20.39 2.44 32.80
C VAL A 78 20.94 3.86 32.93
#